data_AF-A0A3C0YLY1-F1
#
_entry.id   AF-A0A3C0YLY1-F1
#
_cell.length_a   1.000
_cell.length_b   1.000
_cell.length_c   1.000
_cell.angle_alpha   90.00
_cell.angle_beta   90.00
_cell.angle_gamma   90.00
#
_symmetry.space_group_name_H-M   'P 1'
#
loop_
_entity.id
_entity.type
_entity.pdbx_description
1 polymer ?
#
loop_
_entity_poly.entity_id
_entity_poly.type
_entity_poly.pdbx_seq_one_letter_code
_entity_poly.pdbx_strand_id
1 'polypeptide(L)'
;PIKIEFQGKNVLLVDDSIVRGTTSKEIVQMAREAGAKKVYLVSAAPPVRFPNVYGIDMPSRNELLAPNKTDEEIREEIGADELIYQDLDALIENIASINPKLKKFDASCFDGKYITGDIDEYYLKNIETLRADSNKSDKPSNASTQMDLNLIKNEEEAA
;
A
#
# COMPACT_ATOMS: atom_id res chain seq x y z
N PRO A 1 -28.15 -4.25 -7.25
CA PRO A 1 -28.10 -4.96 -5.95
C PRO A 1 -27.33 -4.19 -4.86
N ILE A 2 -26.09 -3.76 -5.13
CA ILE A 2 -25.24 -3.07 -4.13
C ILE A 2 -25.82 -1.72 -3.67
N LYS A 3 -26.43 -0.93 -4.56
CA LYS A 3 -26.96 0.42 -4.22
C LYS A 3 -27.91 0.46 -3.01
N ILE A 4 -28.78 -0.54 -2.82
CA ILE A 4 -29.76 -0.51 -1.72
C ILE A 4 -29.09 -0.63 -0.34
N GLU A 5 -27.90 -1.25 -0.29
CA GLU A 5 -27.20 -1.43 0.97
C GLU A 5 -26.46 -0.18 1.43
N PHE A 6 -26.12 0.71 0.50
CA PHE A 6 -25.32 1.91 0.76
C PHE A 6 -26.13 3.20 0.72
N GLN A 7 -27.17 3.26 -0.13
CA GLN A 7 -27.89 4.50 -0.41
C GLN A 7 -28.48 5.14 0.85
N GLY A 8 -28.04 6.37 1.14
CA GLY A 8 -28.54 7.17 2.25
C GLY A 8 -28.07 6.74 3.64
N LYS A 9 -27.17 5.74 3.75
CA LYS A 9 -26.66 5.20 5.01
C LYS A 9 -25.25 5.72 5.31
N ASN A 10 -24.90 5.72 6.60
CA ASN A 10 -23.52 5.79 7.04
C ASN A 10 -23.01 4.35 7.11
N VAL A 11 -21.92 4.04 6.42
CA VAL A 11 -21.39 2.68 6.29
C VAL A 11 -20.03 2.55 6.96
N LEU A 12 -19.81 1.42 7.61
CA LEU A 12 -18.53 1.01 8.18
C LEU A 12 -18.02 -0.17 7.35
N LEU A 13 -16.92 0.03 6.65
CA LEU A 13 -16.24 -1.01 5.87
C LEU A 13 -15.11 -1.58 6.71
N VAL A 14 -15.00 -2.90 6.73
CA VAL A 14 -13.95 -3.61 7.46
C VAL A 14 -13.14 -4.39 6.44
N ASP A 15 -11.83 -4.13 6.42
CA ASP A 15 -10.86 -4.85 5.59
C ASP A 15 -9.84 -5.55 6.50
N ASP A 16 -9.17 -6.57 5.96
CA ASP A 16 -8.16 -7.30 6.74
C ASP A 16 -6.94 -6.40 7.06
N SER A 17 -6.50 -5.62 6.07
CA SER A 17 -5.28 -4.84 6.11
C SER A 17 -5.26 -3.79 5.00
N ILE A 18 -4.50 -2.71 5.22
CA ILE A 18 -4.28 -1.67 4.21
C ILE A 18 -2.78 -1.64 3.89
N VAL A 19 -2.42 -2.08 2.68
CA VAL A 19 -1.02 -2.20 2.23
C VAL A 19 -0.63 -1.06 1.28
N ARG A 20 -1.19 -1.06 0.06
CA ARG A 20 -0.94 -0.04 -0.97
C ARG A 20 -1.98 1.09 -0.99
N GLY A 21 -3.12 0.89 -0.33
CA GLY A 21 -4.22 1.86 -0.26
C GLY A 21 -5.09 2.00 -1.52
N THR A 22 -4.60 1.61 -2.69
CA THR A 22 -5.32 1.74 -3.96
C THR A 22 -6.67 1.01 -3.93
N THR A 23 -6.68 -0.24 -3.48
CA THR A 23 -7.91 -1.04 -3.36
C THR A 23 -8.88 -0.44 -2.35
N SER A 24 -8.39 -0.02 -1.17
CA SER A 24 -9.23 0.61 -0.15
C SER A 24 -9.86 1.91 -0.64
N LYS A 25 -9.11 2.71 -1.40
CA LYS A 25 -9.60 3.93 -2.06
C LYS A 25 -10.70 3.65 -3.07
N GLU A 26 -10.51 2.66 -3.93
CA GLU A 26 -11.53 2.22 -4.90
C GLU A 26 -12.79 1.74 -4.19
N ILE A 27 -12.65 0.96 -3.10
CA ILE A 27 -13.76 0.48 -2.28
C ILE A 27 -14.55 1.64 -1.66
N VAL A 28 -13.87 2.62 -1.07
CA VAL A 28 -14.51 3.81 -0.50
C VAL A 28 -15.22 4.61 -1.59
N GLN A 29 -14.60 4.78 -2.77
CA GLN A 29 -15.22 5.45 -3.91
C GLN A 29 -16.49 4.73 -4.37
N MET A 30 -16.44 3.40 -4.55
CA MET A 30 -17.62 2.61 -4.93
C MET A 30 -18.76 2.74 -3.91
N ALA A 31 -18.44 2.77 -2.61
CA ALA A 31 -19.44 2.98 -1.56
C ALA A 31 -20.11 4.36 -1.67
N ARG A 32 -19.33 5.41 -1.96
CA ARG A 32 -19.86 6.76 -2.20
C ARG A 32 -20.71 6.82 -3.45
N GLU A 33 -20.26 6.23 -4.56
CA GLU A 33 -21.02 6.15 -5.82
C GLU A 33 -22.32 5.34 -5.68
N ALA A 34 -22.35 4.38 -4.76
CA ALA A 34 -23.55 3.65 -4.39
C ALA A 34 -24.53 4.46 -3.54
N GLY A 35 -24.16 5.67 -3.10
CA GLY A 35 -25.00 6.64 -2.40
C GLY A 35 -24.81 6.68 -0.88
N ALA A 36 -23.69 6.17 -0.35
CA ALA A 36 -23.38 6.31 1.08
C ALA A 36 -23.22 7.78 1.49
N LYS A 37 -23.78 8.14 2.66
CA LYS A 37 -23.67 9.48 3.25
C LYS A 37 -22.30 9.71 3.88
N LYS A 38 -21.83 8.71 4.62
CA LYS A 38 -20.53 8.66 5.31
C LYS A 38 -19.93 7.29 5.10
N VAL A 39 -18.63 7.23 4.85
CA VAL A 39 -17.89 5.98 4.64
C VAL A 39 -16.73 5.94 5.61
N TYR A 40 -16.84 5.06 6.61
CA TYR A 40 -15.80 4.79 7.59
C TYR A 40 -15.07 3.51 7.19
N LEU A 41 -13.75 3.47 7.36
CA LEU A 41 -12.93 2.30 7.06
C LEU A 41 -12.22 1.82 8.32
N VAL A 42 -12.23 0.50 8.54
CA VAL A 42 -11.54 -0.17 9.65
C VAL A 42 -10.62 -1.22 9.07
N SER A 43 -9.35 -1.20 9.47
CA SER A 43 -8.38 -2.25 9.19
C SER A 43 -8.26 -3.16 10.41
N ALA A 44 -8.43 -4.47 10.20
CA ALA A 44 -8.25 -5.47 11.26
C ALA A 44 -6.77 -5.68 11.64
N ALA A 45 -5.85 -5.21 10.81
CA ALA A 45 -4.42 -5.16 11.09
C ALA A 45 -3.96 -3.73 11.42
N PRO A 46 -2.84 -3.56 12.15
CA PRO A 46 -2.14 -2.29 12.27
C PRO A 46 -1.63 -1.79 10.91
N PRO A 47 -1.21 -0.50 10.81
CA PRO A 47 -0.66 0.04 9.57
C PRO A 47 0.61 -0.72 9.14
N VAL A 48 0.64 -1.21 7.91
CA VAL A 48 1.81 -1.87 7.34
C VAL A 48 2.82 -0.82 6.91
N ARG A 49 3.89 -0.65 7.68
CA ARG A 49 4.91 0.40 7.50
C ARG A 49 6.25 -0.12 6.97
N PHE A 50 6.49 -1.43 7.11
CA PHE A 50 7.77 -2.06 6.76
C PHE A 50 7.55 -3.29 5.88
N PRO A 51 8.52 -3.62 5.00
CA PRO A 51 8.42 -4.80 4.16
C PRO A 51 8.66 -6.07 4.99
N ASN A 52 7.94 -7.14 4.68
CA ASN A 52 8.27 -8.46 5.20
C ASN A 52 9.42 -9.08 4.40
N VAL A 53 10.37 -9.70 5.11
CA VAL A 53 11.57 -10.36 4.54
C VAL A 53 11.67 -11.83 4.91
N TYR A 54 10.61 -12.38 5.51
CA TYR A 54 10.53 -13.76 6.00
C TYR A 54 9.60 -14.64 5.18
N GLY A 55 9.36 -14.27 3.92
CA GLY A 55 8.65 -15.10 2.93
C GLY A 55 7.21 -14.69 2.64
N ILE A 56 6.68 -13.66 3.30
CA ILE A 56 5.41 -13.02 2.90
C ILE A 56 5.72 -11.99 1.81
N ASP A 57 5.08 -12.13 0.65
CA ASP A 57 5.23 -11.16 -0.43
C ASP A 57 4.55 -9.83 -0.04
N MET A 58 5.36 -8.77 0.02
CA MET A 58 4.92 -7.42 0.35
C MET A 58 5.60 -6.44 -0.60
N PRO A 59 4.93 -5.34 -0.99
CA PRO A 59 5.53 -4.29 -1.81
C PRO A 59 6.77 -3.67 -1.16
N SER A 60 7.55 -2.94 -1.98
CA SER A 60 8.65 -2.11 -1.48
C SER A 60 8.13 -0.96 -0.60
N ARG A 61 8.99 -0.34 0.23
CA ARG A 61 8.54 0.79 1.08
C ARG A 61 7.98 1.96 0.27
N ASN A 62 8.49 2.18 -0.94
CA ASN A 62 7.98 3.26 -1.80
C ASN A 62 6.56 3.01 -2.33
N GLU A 63 6.11 1.76 -2.34
CA GLU A 63 4.78 1.35 -2.80
C GLU A 63 3.79 1.13 -1.66
N LEU A 64 4.28 1.09 -0.42
CA LEU A 64 3.44 1.01 0.78
C LEU A 64 2.80 2.39 1.03
N LEU A 65 1.57 2.39 1.51
CA LEU A 65 0.81 3.60 1.77
C LEU A 65 1.32 4.36 3.00
N ALA A 66 1.65 3.61 4.06
CA ALA A 66 1.92 4.11 5.40
C ALA A 66 3.37 4.46 5.80
N PRO A 67 4.48 4.11 5.10
CA PRO A 67 5.83 4.19 5.68
C PRO A 67 6.29 5.58 6.10
N ASN A 68 5.60 6.65 5.66
CA ASN A 68 5.88 8.02 6.08
C ASN A 68 4.59 8.85 6.24
N LYS A 69 3.45 8.20 6.49
CA LYS A 69 2.16 8.88 6.65
C LYS A 69 1.58 8.60 8.02
N THR A 70 1.06 9.64 8.64
CA THR A 70 0.16 9.54 9.78
C THR A 70 -1.16 8.89 9.35
N ASP A 71 -1.88 8.32 10.29
CA ASP A 71 -3.16 7.65 10.00
C ASP A 71 -4.18 8.64 9.41
N GLU A 72 -4.07 9.93 9.77
CA GLU A 72 -4.87 11.01 9.20
C GLU A 72 -4.54 11.28 7.72
N GLU A 73 -3.26 11.36 7.37
CA GLU A 73 -2.85 11.49 5.95
C GLU A 73 -3.31 10.29 5.12
N ILE A 74 -3.29 9.08 5.71
CA ILE A 74 -3.81 7.88 5.06
C ILE A 74 -5.32 7.96 4.86
N ARG A 75 -6.07 8.41 5.90
CA ARG A 75 -7.51 8.61 5.83
C ARG A 75 -7.89 9.55 4.68
N GLU A 76 -7.18 10.67 4.56
CA GLU A 76 -7.38 11.65 3.49
C GLU A 76 -7.11 11.07 2.10
N GLU A 77 -6.03 10.32 1.93
CA GLU A 77 -5.65 9.73 0.64
C GLU A 77 -6.62 8.66 0.15
N ILE A 78 -7.13 7.84 1.07
CA ILE A 78 -8.18 6.85 0.82
C ILE A 78 -9.52 7.54 0.57
N GLY A 79 -9.74 8.73 1.14
CA GLY A 79 -10.99 9.49 1.03
C GLY A 79 -12.10 8.99 1.96
N ALA A 80 -11.73 8.34 3.06
CA ALA A 80 -12.67 7.91 4.09
C ALA A 80 -13.05 9.08 5.02
N ASP A 81 -14.25 9.02 5.60
CA ASP A 81 -14.68 9.99 6.62
C ASP A 81 -13.99 9.74 7.97
N GLU A 82 -13.65 8.48 8.27
CA GLU A 82 -12.84 8.07 9.42
C GLU A 82 -12.04 6.81 9.03
N LEU A 83 -10.85 6.66 9.60
CA LEU A 83 -10.01 5.48 9.41
C LEU A 83 -9.52 4.98 10.76
N ILE A 84 -9.79 3.71 11.05
CA ILE A 84 -9.42 3.09 12.31
C ILE A 84 -8.53 1.89 12.02
N TYR A 85 -7.39 1.82 12.69
CA TYR A 85 -6.51 0.66 12.67
C TYR A 85 -6.62 -0.12 13.97
N GLN A 86 -6.42 -1.44 13.89
CA GLN A 86 -6.22 -2.27 15.06
C GLN A 86 -4.88 -1.92 15.73
N ASP A 87 -4.89 -1.79 17.07
CA ASP A 87 -3.65 -1.61 17.83
C ASP A 87 -2.78 -2.87 17.78
N LEU A 88 -1.47 -2.70 17.58
CA LEU A 88 -0.52 -3.81 17.50
C LEU A 88 -0.49 -4.62 18.80
N ASP A 89 -0.45 -3.95 19.96
CA ASP A 89 -0.42 -4.63 21.26
C ASP A 89 -1.70 -5.44 21.47
N ALA A 90 -2.86 -4.87 21.14
CA ALA A 90 -4.14 -5.58 21.23
C ALA A 90 -4.22 -6.78 20.26
N LEU A 91 -3.65 -6.67 19.05
CA LEU A 91 -3.55 -7.80 18.12
C LEU A 91 -2.70 -8.94 18.71
N ILE A 92 -1.52 -8.60 19.26
CA ILE A 92 -0.62 -9.56 19.91
C ILE A 92 -1.32 -10.23 21.10
N GLU A 93 -1.98 -9.46 21.96
CA GLU A 93 -2.71 -9.97 23.12
C GLU A 93 -3.84 -10.92 22.70
N ASN A 94 -4.60 -10.56 21.66
CA ASN A 94 -5.69 -11.38 21.16
C ASN A 94 -5.18 -12.75 20.67
N ILE A 95 -4.12 -12.78 19.86
CA ILE A 95 -3.54 -14.05 19.38
C ILE A 95 -2.93 -14.86 20.55
N ALA A 96 -2.23 -14.19 21.48
CA ALA A 96 -1.66 -14.84 22.66
C ALA A 96 -2.72 -15.45 23.59
N SER A 97 -3.94 -14.89 23.62
CA SER A 97 -5.06 -15.42 24.40
C SER A 97 -5.51 -16.82 23.93
N ILE A 98 -5.36 -17.11 22.63
CA ILE A 98 -5.71 -18.40 22.02
C ILE A 98 -4.67 -19.46 22.40
N ASN A 99 -3.40 -19.09 22.43
CA ASN A 99 -2.30 -19.98 22.82
C ASN A 99 -1.27 -19.26 23.70
N PRO A 100 -1.40 -19.34 25.04
CA PRO A 100 -0.51 -18.66 25.97
C PRO A 100 0.96 -19.10 25.92
N LYS A 101 1.29 -20.17 25.19
CA LYS A 101 2.68 -20.59 24.95
C LYS A 101 3.39 -19.69 23.94
N LEU A 102 2.66 -19.02 23.06
CA LEU A 102 3.23 -18.04 22.14
C LEU A 102 3.54 -16.76 22.91
N LYS A 103 4.84 -16.45 23.08
CA LYS A 103 5.31 -15.30 23.87
C LYS A 103 5.72 -14.11 23.01
N LYS A 104 6.06 -14.36 21.75
CA LYS A 104 6.54 -13.35 20.80
C LYS A 104 6.03 -13.70 19.42
N PHE A 105 5.77 -12.67 18.63
CA PHE A 105 5.35 -12.77 17.24
C PHE A 105 6.31 -11.96 16.40
N ASP A 106 6.48 -12.36 15.13
CA ASP A 106 7.07 -11.46 14.16
C ASP A 106 6.04 -10.40 13.80
N ALA A 107 6.28 -9.16 14.20
CA ALA A 107 5.46 -7.99 13.90
C ALA A 107 6.25 -6.97 13.06
N SER A 108 7.32 -7.42 12.41
CA SER A 108 8.31 -6.59 11.73
C SER A 108 7.68 -5.66 10.69
N CYS A 109 6.63 -6.11 9.98
CA CYS A 109 5.90 -5.28 9.01
C CYS A 109 5.15 -4.09 9.62
N PHE A 110 4.88 -4.11 10.93
CA PHE A 110 4.17 -3.05 11.67
C PHE A 110 5.15 -2.16 12.45
N ASP A 111 6.10 -2.76 13.18
CA ASP A 111 6.96 -2.06 14.14
C ASP A 111 8.43 -1.95 13.72
N GLY A 112 8.82 -2.57 12.61
CA GLY A 112 10.18 -2.56 12.08
C GLY A 112 11.18 -3.38 12.90
N LYS A 113 10.74 -4.18 13.88
CA LYS A 113 11.61 -4.99 14.73
C LYS A 113 11.75 -6.40 14.15
N TYR A 114 12.75 -6.55 13.30
CA TYR A 114 13.11 -7.83 12.70
C TYR A 114 13.81 -8.76 13.70
N ILE A 115 13.23 -9.93 13.95
CA ILE A 115 13.66 -10.85 15.01
C ILE A 115 15.06 -11.43 14.80
N THR A 116 15.54 -11.50 13.56
CA THR A 116 16.86 -12.08 13.21
C THR A 116 18.04 -11.16 13.52
N GLY A 117 17.79 -9.85 13.72
CA GLY A 117 18.80 -8.88 14.13
C GLY A 117 19.85 -8.51 13.07
N ASP A 118 19.74 -9.06 11.87
CA ASP A 118 20.60 -8.84 10.71
C ASP A 118 19.92 -8.04 9.58
N ILE A 119 18.68 -7.59 9.82
CA ILE A 119 17.91 -6.79 8.87
C ILE A 119 18.11 -5.31 9.22
N ASP A 120 18.93 -4.65 8.40
CA ASP A 120 19.19 -3.22 8.50
C ASP A 120 18.67 -2.46 7.26
N GLU A 121 18.81 -1.14 7.29
CA GLU A 121 18.42 -0.26 6.20
C GLU A 121 19.13 -0.60 4.89
N TYR A 122 20.38 -1.07 4.97
CA TYR A 122 21.16 -1.47 3.80
C TYR A 122 20.57 -2.71 3.15
N TYR A 123 20.24 -3.73 3.94
CA TYR A 123 19.58 -4.95 3.49
C TYR A 123 18.24 -4.63 2.83
N LEU A 124 17.40 -3.83 3.50
CA LEU A 124 16.07 -3.45 2.97
C LEU A 124 16.20 -2.73 1.62
N LYS A 125 17.11 -1.76 1.52
CA LYS A 125 17.36 -1.03 0.27
C LYS A 125 17.88 -1.92 -0.85
N ASN A 126 18.71 -2.92 -0.52
CA ASN A 126 19.19 -3.88 -1.49
C ASN A 126 18.05 -4.75 -2.04
N ILE A 127 17.16 -5.26 -1.18
CA ILE A 127 15.97 -6.02 -1.60
C ILE A 127 15.04 -5.17 -2.48
N GLU A 128 14.84 -3.90 -2.12
CA GLU A 128 14.03 -2.96 -2.92
C GLU A 128 14.62 -2.74 -4.32
N THR A 129 15.93 -2.59 -4.42
CA THR A 129 16.64 -2.41 -5.70
C THR A 129 16.50 -3.66 -6.58
N LEU A 130 16.72 -4.85 -6.00
CA LEU A 130 16.58 -6.12 -6.71
C LEU A 130 15.17 -6.30 -7.26
N ARG A 131 14.13 -6.01 -6.47
CA ARG A 131 12.73 -6.08 -6.91
C ARG A 131 12.41 -5.07 -8.01
N ALA A 132 12.92 -3.85 -7.91
CA ALA A 132 12.71 -2.82 -8.93
C ALA A 132 13.31 -3.23 -10.29
N ASP A 133 14.45 -3.92 -10.29
CA ASP A 133 15.09 -4.38 -11.52
C ASP A 133 14.42 -5.62 -12.11
N SER A 134 13.94 -6.56 -11.28
CA SER A 134 13.09 -7.67 -11.74
C SER A 134 11.82 -7.17 -12.43
N ASN A 135 11.17 -6.15 -11.87
CA ASN A 135 9.98 -5.53 -12.46
C ASN A 135 10.26 -4.78 -13.77
N LYS A 136 11.52 -4.40 -14.05
CA LYS A 136 11.92 -3.81 -15.34
C LYS A 136 12.22 -4.88 -16.39
N SER A 137 12.80 -6.02 -16.00
CA SER A 137 13.07 -7.13 -16.93
C SER A 137 11.80 -7.83 -17.42
N ASP A 138 10.71 -7.77 -16.66
CA ASP A 138 9.41 -8.34 -17.03
C ASP A 138 8.53 -7.40 -17.88
N LYS A 139 8.95 -6.15 -18.12
CA LYS A 139 8.31 -5.29 -19.12
C LYS A 139 8.91 -5.62 -20.49
N PRO A 140 8.09 -5.91 -21.53
CA PRO A 140 8.63 -6.07 -22.87
C PRO A 140 9.39 -4.81 -23.26
N SER A 141 10.61 -4.97 -23.77
CA SER A 141 11.40 -3.86 -24.30
C SER A 141 10.62 -3.22 -25.44
N ASN A 142 9.98 -2.07 -25.20
CA ASN A 142 9.62 -1.17 -26.29
C ASN A 142 10.92 -0.57 -26.83
N ALA A 143 11.62 -1.36 -27.64
CA ALA A 143 12.68 -0.88 -28.52
C ALA A 143 12.01 -0.14 -29.68
N SER A 144 11.63 1.09 -29.42
CA SER A 144 11.45 2.12 -30.44
C SER A 144 12.10 3.40 -29.90
N THR A 145 13.43 3.36 -29.86
CA THR A 145 14.28 4.54 -29.74
C THR A 145 14.07 5.40 -30.99
N GLN A 146 13.04 6.22 -31.00
CA GLN A 146 12.89 7.27 -32.01
C GLN A 146 13.55 8.53 -31.42
N MET A 147 14.83 8.71 -31.75
CA MET A 147 15.53 9.98 -31.56
C MET A 147 14.95 10.99 -32.55
N ASP A 148 14.11 11.90 -32.08
CA ASP A 148 13.74 13.09 -32.86
C ASP A 148 14.90 14.09 -32.83
N LEU A 149 15.84 13.93 -33.76
CA LEU A 149 16.74 15.00 -34.18
C LEU A 149 16.01 15.89 -35.19
N ASN A 150 15.29 16.90 -34.71
CA ASN A 150 14.86 18.01 -35.56
C ASN A 150 16.04 18.94 -35.83
N LEU A 151 16.86 18.57 -36.81
CA LEU A 151 17.85 19.41 -37.47
C LEU A 151 17.81 19.09 -38.96
N ILE A 152 17.01 19.84 -39.70
CA ILE A 152 17.36 20.48 -40.98
C ILE A 152 16.35 21.63 -41.16
N LYS A 153 16.88 22.85 -41.07
CA LYS A 153 16.24 24.04 -41.60
C LYS A 153 16.21 23.90 -43.12
N ASN A 154 15.03 23.94 -43.72
CA ASN A 154 14.90 24.25 -45.14
C ASN A 154 14.67 25.75 -45.25
N GLU A 155 15.75 26.48 -45.45
CA GLU A 155 15.72 27.77 -46.14
C GLU A 155 16.69 27.70 -47.31
N GLU A 156 16.32 28.46 -48.35
CA GLU A 156 16.96 28.66 -49.65
C GLU A 156 16.62 27.64 -50.74
N GLU A 157 16.35 28.02 -51.99
CA GLU A 157 15.74 29.19 -52.65
C GLU A 157 15.87 28.86 -54.15
N ALA A 158 15.02 29.48 -54.98
CA ALA A 158 15.31 29.87 -56.36
C ALA A 158 15.68 28.77 -57.41
N ALA A 159 14.72 28.47 -58.29
CA ALA A 159 14.76 28.83 -59.73
C ALA A 159 13.52 28.30 -60.46
#